data_AF-A0A6P2EXY5-F1
#
_entry.id   AF-A0A6P2EXY5-F1
#
_cell.length_a   1.000
_cell.length_b   1.000
_cell.length_c   1.000
_cell.angle_alpha   90.00
_cell.angle_beta   90.00
_cell.angle_gamma   90.00
#
_symmetry.space_group_name_H-M   'P 1'
#
loop_
_entity.id
_entity.type
_entity.pdbx_description
1 polymer ?
#
loop_
_entity_poly.entity_id
_entity_poly.type
_entity_poly.pdbx_seq_one_letter_code
_entity_poly.pdbx_strand_id
1 'polypeptide(L)'
;MNCEAIHCADTKTVRFAIYPDGLDGPRIMAHVSEAALRDLCEDQDPDSDLTLTCEAHFSCIEAKALERYRAAPSVPILLGPADLRACALLH
;
A
#
# COMPACT_ATOMS: atom_id res chain seq x y z
N MET A 1 8.20 -3.30 -12.39
CA MET A 1 6.88 -3.94 -12.29
C MET A 1 7.06 -5.18 -11.41
N ASN A 2 6.93 -5.02 -10.08
CA ASN A 2 7.14 -6.06 -9.06
C ASN A 2 6.13 -5.88 -7.91
N CYS A 3 4.90 -5.46 -8.22
CA CYS A 3 3.87 -5.24 -7.22
C CYS A 3 2.85 -6.38 -7.34
N GLU A 4 2.96 -7.40 -6.49
CA GLU A 4 1.92 -8.42 -6.37
C GLU A 4 0.76 -7.88 -5.53
N ALA A 5 0.06 -6.88 -6.06
CA ALA A 5 -1.11 -6.29 -5.44
C ALA A 5 -2.36 -7.11 -5.77
N ILE A 6 -3.10 -7.49 -4.73
CA ILE A 6 -4.34 -8.25 -4.80
C ILE A 6 -5.42 -7.39 -4.18
N HIS A 7 -6.42 -7.02 -4.97
CA HIS A 7 -7.59 -6.31 -4.48
C HIS A 7 -8.53 -7.29 -3.77
N CYS A 8 -8.74 -7.09 -2.46
CA CYS A 8 -9.70 -7.84 -1.66
C CYS A 8 -10.97 -7.00 -1.46
N ALA A 9 -11.96 -7.21 -2.33
CA ALA A 9 -13.25 -6.52 -2.28
C ALA A 9 -14.02 -6.76 -0.97
N ASP A 10 -13.91 -7.97 -0.38
CA ASP A 10 -14.60 -8.32 0.87
C ASP A 10 -14.17 -7.44 2.05
N THR A 11 -12.88 -7.15 2.16
CA THR A 11 -12.31 -6.36 3.26
C THR A 11 -12.09 -4.89 2.89
N LYS A 12 -12.40 -4.52 1.64
CA LYS A 12 -12.12 -3.21 1.06
C LYS A 12 -10.66 -2.79 1.22
N THR A 13 -9.75 -3.72 0.96
CA THR A 13 -8.31 -3.49 1.10
C THR A 13 -7.56 -4.07 -0.09
N VAL A 14 -6.50 -3.40 -0.53
CA VAL A 14 -5.50 -3.95 -1.44
C VAL A 14 -4.36 -4.53 -0.62
N ARG A 15 -4.06 -5.80 -0.87
CA ARG A 15 -2.98 -6.54 -0.20
C ARG A 15 -1.81 -6.69 -1.14
N PHE A 16 -0.60 -6.43 -0.68
CA PHE A 16 0.61 -6.57 -1.48
C PHE A 16 1.72 -7.24 -0.68
N ALA A 17 2.60 -7.93 -1.41
CA ALA A 17 3.81 -8.53 -0.85
C ALA A 17 4.99 -7.55 -0.96
N ILE A 18 5.76 -7.45 0.11
CA ILE A 18 7.01 -6.67 0.16
C ILE A 18 8.16 -7.61 0.50
N TYR A 19 9.27 -7.40 -0.18
CA TYR A 19 10.48 -8.19 -0.09
C TYR A 19 11.64 -7.29 0.38
N PRO A 20 11.78 -7.01 1.69
CA PRO A 20 12.78 -6.07 2.21
C PRO A 20 14.21 -6.48 1.88
N ASP A 21 14.50 -7.77 1.88
CA ASP A 21 15.83 -8.34 1.61
C ASP A 21 15.89 -9.02 0.21
N GLY A 22 14.93 -8.71 -0.66
CA GLY A 22 14.77 -9.38 -1.96
C GLY A 22 13.95 -10.68 -1.88
N LEU A 23 13.85 -11.41 -3.00
CA LEU A 23 12.99 -12.59 -3.15
C LEU A 23 13.36 -13.75 -2.19
N ASP A 24 14.61 -13.82 -1.76
CA ASP A 24 15.10 -14.78 -0.77
C ASP A 24 14.83 -14.36 0.69
N GLY A 25 14.31 -13.14 0.88
CA GLY A 25 14.03 -12.53 2.18
C GLY A 25 12.67 -12.88 2.77
N PRO A 26 12.39 -12.41 4.00
CA PRO A 26 11.10 -12.58 4.63
C PRO A 26 10.02 -11.84 3.83
N ARG A 27 9.04 -12.58 3.31
CA ARG A 27 7.89 -12.00 2.62
C ARG A 27 6.95 -11.34 3.64
N ILE A 28 6.79 -10.03 3.51
CA ILE A 28 5.89 -9.24 4.35
C ILE A 28 4.60 -9.03 3.59
N MET A 29 3.47 -9.37 4.22
CA MET A 29 2.15 -9.06 3.69
C MET A 29 1.66 -7.75 4.31
N ALA A 30 1.49 -6.73 3.47
CA ALA A 30 0.93 -5.45 3.89
C ALA A 30 -0.44 -5.23 3.25
N HIS A 31 -1.33 -4.58 4.00
CA HIS A 31 -2.68 -4.22 3.57
C HIS A 31 -2.79 -2.70 3.51
N VAL A 32 -3.40 -2.20 2.44
CA VAL A 32 -3.79 -0.80 2.30
C VAL A 32 -5.30 -0.76 2.16
N SER A 33 -5.96 0.10 2.92
CA SER A 33 -7.41 0.31 2.77
C SER A 33 -7.73 0.98 1.44
N GLU A 34 -8.82 0.59 0.77
CA GLU A 34 -9.28 1.26 -0.45
C GLU A 34 -9.51 2.77 -0.22
N ALA A 35 -10.01 3.14 0.95
CA ALA A 35 -10.17 4.54 1.33
C ALA A 35 -8.83 5.31 1.32
N ALA A 36 -7.72 4.64 1.62
CA ALA A 36 -6.39 5.24 1.57
C ALA A 36 -5.91 5.44 0.13
N LEU A 37 -6.17 4.47 -0.76
CA LEU A 37 -5.88 4.60 -2.18
C LEU A 37 -6.75 5.68 -2.84
N ARG A 38 -8.02 5.78 -2.45
CA ARG A 38 -8.91 6.85 -2.92
C ARG A 38 -8.51 8.24 -2.41
N ASP A 39 -7.94 8.36 -1.21
CA ASP A 39 -7.39 9.62 -0.69
C ASP A 39 -6.10 10.02 -1.43
N LEU A 40 -5.36 9.05 -1.99
CA LEU A 40 -4.22 9.29 -2.88
C LEU A 40 -4.63 9.65 -4.31
N CYS A 41 -5.80 9.18 -4.75
CA CYS A 41 -6.30 9.48 -6.08
C CYS A 41 -6.75 10.94 -6.13
N GLU A 42 -6.06 11.76 -6.93
CA GLU A 42 -6.42 13.17 -7.11
C GLU A 42 -7.81 13.32 -7.75
N ASP A 43 -8.16 12.38 -8.63
CA ASP A 43 -9.52 12.21 -9.13
C ASP A 43 -10.27 11.36 -8.12
N GLN A 44 -11.20 11.96 -7.37
CA GLN A 44 -12.10 11.22 -6.46
C GLN A 44 -13.14 10.38 -7.24
N ASP A 45 -12.82 9.99 -8.47
CA ASP A 45 -13.70 9.27 -9.34
C ASP A 45 -13.92 7.84 -8.79
N PRO A 46 -15.18 7.41 -8.62
CA PRO A 46 -15.49 6.08 -8.14
C PRO A 46 -14.94 4.96 -9.05
N ASP A 47 -14.75 5.24 -10.34
CA ASP A 47 -14.26 4.36 -11.41
C ASP A 47 -12.75 4.50 -11.66
N SER A 48 -12.04 5.37 -10.92
CA SER A 48 -10.58 5.43 -11.02
C SER A 48 -9.97 4.07 -10.67
N ASP A 49 -9.08 3.62 -11.54
CA ASP A 49 -8.38 2.35 -11.42
C ASP A 49 -7.46 2.37 -10.18
N LEU A 50 -7.98 1.89 -9.05
CA LEU A 50 -7.26 1.86 -7.76
C LEU A 50 -5.93 1.12 -7.87
N THR A 51 -5.85 0.16 -8.78
CA THR A 51 -4.63 -0.58 -9.09
C THR A 51 -3.56 0.34 -9.68
N LEU A 52 -3.92 1.23 -10.62
CA LEU A 52 -2.98 2.18 -11.23
C LEU A 52 -2.49 3.21 -10.21
N THR A 53 -3.36 3.76 -9.37
CA THR A 53 -2.95 4.64 -8.26
C THR A 53 -2.05 3.90 -7.26
N CYS A 54 -2.39 2.65 -6.93
CA CYS A 54 -1.55 1.83 -6.07
C CYS A 54 -0.16 1.57 -6.67
N GLU A 55 -0.07 1.33 -7.98
CA GLU A 55 1.20 1.15 -8.68
C GLU A 55 2.01 2.46 -8.72
N ALA A 56 1.37 3.59 -9.04
CA ALA A 56 2.03 4.90 -9.10
C ALA A 56 2.62 5.30 -7.74
N HIS A 57 1.89 5.05 -6.65
CA HIS A 57 2.33 5.36 -5.28
C HIS A 57 3.01 4.19 -4.56
N PHE A 58 3.27 3.07 -5.25
CA PHE A 58 3.77 1.85 -4.63
C PHE A 58 5.06 2.09 -3.85
N SER A 59 6.01 2.84 -4.42
CA SER A 59 7.28 3.16 -3.76
C SER A 59 7.09 3.83 -2.39
N CYS A 60 6.07 4.69 -2.25
CA CYS A 60 5.78 5.35 -0.97
C CYS A 60 5.01 4.43 -0.02
N ILE A 61 4.06 3.65 -0.54
CA ILE A 61 3.32 2.63 0.20
C ILE A 61 4.29 1.58 0.78
N GLU A 62 5.24 1.10 -0.02
CA GLU A 62 6.29 0.17 0.36
C GLU A 62 7.16 0.76 1.46
N ALA A 63 7.65 1.99 1.29
CA ALA A 63 8.45 2.67 2.30
C ALA A 63 7.71 2.77 3.65
N LYS A 64 6.41 3.11 3.63
CA LYS A 64 5.58 3.20 4.84
C LYS A 64 5.32 1.85 5.49
N ALA A 65 5.08 0.82 4.68
CA ALA A 65 4.93 -0.53 5.20
C ALA A 65 6.24 -1.04 5.81
N LEU A 66 7.40 -0.78 5.19
CA LEU A 66 8.70 -1.11 5.76
C LEU A 66 8.98 -0.37 7.07
N GLU A 67 8.61 0.91 7.16
CA GLU A 67 8.70 1.69 8.39
C GLU A 67 7.87 1.05 9.53
N ARG A 68 6.62 0.68 9.24
CA ARG A 68 5.74 -0.05 10.17
C ARG A 68 6.32 -1.41 10.55
N TYR A 69 6.84 -2.16 9.58
CA TYR A 69 7.46 -3.46 9.83
C TYR A 69 8.69 -3.34 10.74
N ARG A 70 9.56 -2.37 10.49
CA ARG A 70 10.75 -2.12 11.31
C ARG A 70 10.37 -1.71 12.75
N ALA A 71 9.29 -0.95 12.91
CA ALA A 71 8.79 -0.57 14.22
C ALA A 71 8.16 -1.75 14.98
N ALA A 72 7.42 -2.63 14.27
CA ALA A 72 6.74 -3.77 14.87
C ALA A 72 6.61 -4.94 13.87
N PRO A 73 7.61 -5.81 13.74
CA PRO A 73 7.63 -6.85 12.69
C PRO A 73 6.64 -7.99 12.95
N SER A 74 6.14 -8.12 14.16
CA SER A 74 5.14 -9.13 14.57
C SER A 74 3.69 -8.66 14.37
N VAL A 75 3.47 -7.41 13.98
CA VAL A 75 2.13 -6.81 13.86
C VAL A 75 1.72 -6.76 12.38
N PRO A 76 0.47 -7.14 12.03
CA PRO A 76 -0.03 -6.99 10.67
C PRO A 76 0.00 -5.52 10.24
N ILE A 77 0.56 -5.27 9.06
CA ILE A 77 0.70 -3.92 8.52
C ILE A 77 -0.60 -3.54 7.83
N LEU A 78 -1.32 -2.60 8.43
CA LEU A 78 -2.47 -1.94 7.81
C LEU A 78 -2.12 -0.47 7.62
N LEU A 79 -2.12 -0.01 6.37
CA LEU A 79 -1.91 1.37 6.00
C LEU A 79 -3.26 2.03 5.72
N GLY A 80 -3.56 3.05 6.51
CA GLY A 80 -4.75 3.88 6.36
C GLY A 80 -4.47 5.15 5.56
N PRO A 81 -5.51 5.96 5.28
CA PRO A 81 -5.36 7.24 4.58
C PRO A 81 -4.38 8.18 5.30
N ALA A 82 -4.39 8.21 6.64
CA ALA A 82 -3.45 9.03 7.40
C ALA A 82 -1.97 8.66 7.17
N ASP A 83 -1.68 7.38 6.90
CA ASP A 83 -0.31 6.93 6.62
C ASP A 83 0.15 7.32 5.22
N LEU A 84 -0.79 7.31 4.26
CA LEU A 84 -0.54 7.61 2.86
C LEU A 84 -0.70 9.08 2.50
N ARG A 85 -1.31 9.92 3.36
CA ARG A 85 -1.37 11.38 3.17
C ARG A 85 -0.01 12.03 2.96
N ALA A 86 1.02 11.52 3.63
CA ALA A 86 2.38 11.97 3.42
C ALA A 86 2.89 11.69 1.99
N CYS A 87 2.37 10.65 1.34
CA CYS A 87 2.68 10.28 -0.04
C CYS A 87 1.90 11.13 -1.06
N ALA A 88 0.70 11.61 -0.72
CA ALA A 88 -0.08 12.49 -1.59
C ALA A 88 0.58 13.87 -1.80
N LEU A 89 1.33 14.36 -0.81
CA LEU A 89 1.98 15.67 -0.82
C LEU A 89 3.30 15.73 -1.62
N LEU A 90 3.76 14.59 -2.15
CA LEU A 90 5.05 14.46 -2.83
C LEU A 90 4.98 14.62 -4.36
N HIS A 91 3.83 15.04 -4.89
CA HIS A 91 3.61 15.34 -6.31
C HIS A 91 3.50 16.84 -6.58
#